data_AF-A0A9D6EMV1-F1
#
_entry.id   AF-A0A9D6EMV1-F1
#
_cell.length_a   1.000
_cell.length_b   1.000
_cell.length_c   1.000
_cell.angle_alpha   90.00
_cell.angle_beta   90.00
_cell.angle_gamma   90.00
#
_symmetry.space_group_name_H-M   'P 1'
#
loop_
_entity.id
_entity.type
_entity.pdbx_description
1 polymer ?
#
loop_
_entity_poly.entity_id
_entity_poly.type
_entity_poly.pdbx_seq_one_letter_code
_entity_poly.pdbx_strand_id
1 'polypeptide(L)'
;MKRTQLYLDEEMARTLSALGRQRGKTVSELVRESVQEKYMTRKELDKISLARQLGGIWAKRRDLRDIDRIIRRLRRGTRLKRLGLG
;
A
#
# COMPACT_ATOMS: atom_id res chain seq x y z
N MET A 1 -9.77 15.96 16.88
CA MET A 1 -8.34 15.90 17.25
C MET A 1 -8.15 16.57 18.60
N LYS A 2 -7.23 16.10 19.45
CA LYS A 2 -6.78 16.84 20.65
C LYS A 2 -5.58 17.70 20.25
N ARG A 3 -5.54 18.98 20.65
CA ARG A 3 -4.41 19.88 20.39
C ARG A 3 -3.30 19.55 21.39
N THR A 4 -2.12 19.22 20.87
CA THR A 4 -0.93 18.92 21.66
C THR A 4 0.21 19.84 21.20
N GLN A 5 0.95 20.40 22.15
CA GLN A 5 2.17 21.14 21.87
C GLN A 5 3.34 20.16 21.77
N LEU A 6 4.13 20.26 20.71
CA LEU A 6 5.32 19.44 20.48
C LEU A 6 6.50 20.39 20.37
N TYR A 7 7.51 20.19 21.22
CA TYR A 7 8.77 20.90 21.11
C TYR A 7 9.63 20.21 20.05
N LEU A 8 10.13 21.01 19.11
CA LEU A 8 11.01 20.60 18.04
C LEU A 8 12.23 21.50 18.10
N ASP A 9 13.41 20.94 17.87
CA ASP A 9 14.57 21.79 17.62
C ASP A 9 14.44 22.47 16.23
N GLU A 10 15.34 23.43 15.98
CA GLU A 10 15.28 24.19 14.74
C GLU A 10 15.51 23.33 13.49
N GLU A 11 16.35 22.30 13.57
CA GLU A 11 16.65 21.44 12.43
C GLU A 11 15.44 20.59 12.06
N MET A 12 14.77 20.01 13.05
CA MET A 12 13.52 19.29 12.91
C MET A 12 12.44 20.20 12.30
N ALA A 13 12.29 21.43 12.81
CA ALA A 13 11.31 22.38 12.30
C ALA A 13 11.57 22.78 10.84
N ARG A 14 12.84 23.04 10.48
CA ARG A 14 13.26 23.33 9.10
C ARG A 14 12.98 22.15 8.18
N THR A 15 13.36 20.95 8.60
CA THR A 15 13.18 19.71 7.82
C THR A 15 11.70 19.42 7.58
N LEU A 16 10.85 19.48 8.61
CA LEU A 16 9.42 19.26 8.48
C LEU A 16 8.74 20.31 7.60
N SER A 17 9.18 21.57 7.69
CA SER A 17 8.66 22.65 6.84
C SER A 17 9.01 22.44 5.37
N ALA A 18 10.25 22.06 5.07
CA ALA A 18 10.70 21.75 3.71
C ALA A 18 9.94 20.54 3.15
N LEU A 19 9.83 19.47 3.93
CA LEU A 19 9.11 18.26 3.55
C LEU A 19 7.62 18.52 3.31
N GLY A 20 7.02 19.37 4.14
CA GLY A 20 5.62 19.79 4.01
C GLY A 20 5.36 20.49 2.68
N ARG A 21 6.22 21.44 2.30
CA ARG A 21 6.15 22.12 1.00
C ARG A 21 6.30 21.14 -0.16
N GLN A 22 7.27 20.23 -0.08
CA GLN A 22 7.51 19.23 -1.13
C GLN A 22 6.32 18.29 -1.34
N ARG A 23 5.64 17.91 -0.25
CA ARG A 23 4.54 16.93 -0.27
C ARG A 23 3.14 17.55 -0.32
N GLY A 24 3.03 18.87 -0.29
CA GLY A 24 1.75 19.57 -0.18
C GLY A 24 1.01 19.25 1.12
N LYS A 25 1.74 19.03 2.22
CA LYS A 25 1.20 18.66 3.54
C LYS A 25 1.60 19.67 4.61
N THR A 26 0.76 19.82 5.61
CA THR A 26 1.08 20.59 6.82
C THR A 26 2.05 19.83 7.73
N VAL A 27 2.82 20.56 8.54
CA VAL A 27 3.71 19.95 9.55
C VAL A 27 2.92 19.04 10.50
N SER A 28 1.73 19.44 10.90
CA SER A 28 0.87 18.64 11.76
C SER A 28 0.39 17.35 11.09
N GLU A 29 0.17 17.33 9.77
CA GLU A 29 -0.14 16.09 9.04
C GLU A 29 1.06 15.15 9.01
N LEU A 30 2.25 15.67 8.69
CA LEU A 30 3.48 14.88 8.68
C LEU A 30 3.76 14.24 10.04
N VAL A 31 3.66 15.02 11.13
CA VAL A 31 3.87 14.51 12.49
C VAL A 31 2.86 13.40 12.82
N ARG A 32 1.58 13.58 12.45
CA ARG A 32 0.57 12.55 12.69
C ARG A 32 0.83 11.28 11.90
N GLU A 33 1.19 11.39 10.63
CA GLU A 33 1.53 10.25 9.78
C GLU A 33 2.73 9.50 10.34
N SER A 34 3.80 10.21 10.75
CA SER A 34 4.97 9.58 11.35
C SER A 34 4.66 8.90 12.68
N VAL A 35 3.85 9.51 13.55
CA VAL A 35 3.41 8.87 14.81
C VAL A 35 2.56 7.64 14.52
N GLN A 36 1.65 7.72 13.56
CA GLN A 36 0.80 6.60 13.16
C GLN A 36 1.62 5.46 12.54
N GLU A 37 2.60 5.76 11.71
CA GLU A 37 3.46 4.75 11.09
C GLU A 37 4.38 4.08 12.11
N LYS A 38 4.91 4.84 13.08
CA LYS A 38 5.93 4.36 14.01
C LYS A 38 5.36 3.71 15.28
N TYR A 39 4.25 4.24 15.80
CA TYR A 39 3.73 3.86 17.13
C TYR A 39 2.32 3.29 17.10
N MET A 40 1.56 3.53 16.05
CA MET A 40 0.33 2.77 15.87
C MET A 40 0.70 1.50 15.13
N THR A 41 0.48 0.35 15.77
CA THR A 41 0.46 -0.92 15.06
C THR A 41 -0.45 -0.70 13.86
N ARG A 42 0.07 -0.83 12.63
CA ARG A 42 -0.79 -1.03 11.46
C ARG A 42 -1.77 -2.07 11.94
N LYS A 43 -3.06 -1.73 12.11
CA LYS A 43 -4.10 -2.74 12.30
C LYS A 43 -3.74 -3.79 11.27
N GLU A 44 -3.34 -4.98 11.72
CA GLU A 44 -2.86 -6.02 10.84
C GLU A 44 -3.80 -5.98 9.66
N LEU A 45 -3.26 -5.59 8.51
CA LEU A 45 -4.08 -5.25 7.37
C LEU A 45 -4.88 -6.52 7.15
N ASP A 46 -6.18 -6.50 7.45
CA ASP A 46 -6.94 -7.74 7.54
C ASP A 46 -7.03 -8.23 6.11
N LYS A 47 -6.06 -9.06 5.74
CA LYS A 47 -5.85 -9.53 4.38
C LYS A 47 -7.10 -10.26 3.91
N ILE A 48 -7.85 -10.85 4.84
CA ILE A 48 -9.12 -11.52 4.59
C ILE A 48 -10.21 -10.50 4.28
N SER A 49 -10.35 -9.44 5.08
CA SER A 49 -11.30 -8.34 4.81
C SER A 49 -10.98 -7.61 3.49
N LEU A 50 -9.72 -7.27 3.25
CA LEU A 50 -9.29 -6.65 2.00
C LEU A 50 -9.51 -7.58 0.80
N ALA A 51 -9.17 -8.87 0.91
CA ALA A 51 -9.41 -9.84 -0.15
C ALA A 51 -10.90 -10.04 -0.43
N ARG A 52 -11.77 -9.96 0.59
CA ARG A 52 -13.23 -9.98 0.41
C ARG A 52 -13.74 -8.72 -0.29
N GLN A 53 -13.20 -7.53 0.03
CA GLN A 53 -13.57 -6.29 -0.64
C GLN A 53 -13.10 -6.24 -2.10
N LEU A 54 -11.91 -6.77 -2.38
CA LEU A 54 -11.38 -6.88 -3.76
C LEU A 54 -12.03 -8.02 -4.54
N GLY A 55 -12.52 -9.05 -3.84
CA GLY A 55 -13.23 -10.18 -4.40
C GLY A 55 -14.51 -9.72 -5.11
N GLY A 56 -14.57 -9.93 -6.42
CA GLY A 56 -15.74 -9.60 -7.24
C GLY A 56 -15.58 -8.37 -8.13
N ILE A 57 -14.52 -7.57 -7.97
CA ILE A 57 -14.20 -6.44 -8.90
C ILE A 57 -14.12 -6.95 -10.35
N TRP A 58 -13.63 -8.16 -10.54
CA TRP A 58 -13.43 -8.76 -11.86
C TRP A 58 -14.60 -9.67 -12.28
N ALA A 59 -15.57 -9.93 -11.39
CA ALA A 59 -16.67 -10.86 -11.66
C ALA A 59 -17.68 -10.35 -12.70
N LYS A 60 -17.76 -9.03 -12.89
CA LYS A 60 -18.67 -8.40 -13.88
C LYS A 60 -17.97 -7.92 -15.16
N ARG A 61 -16.66 -8.15 -15.28
CA ARG A 61 -15.90 -7.79 -16.47
C ARG A 61 -16.15 -8.80 -17.59
N ARG A 62 -16.90 -8.38 -18.62
CA ARG A 62 -17.22 -9.18 -19.81
C ARG A 62 -16.21 -9.01 -20.95
N ASP A 63 -15.31 -8.04 -20.81
CA ASP A 63 -14.19 -7.72 -21.70
C ASP A 63 -13.05 -8.76 -21.60
N LEU A 64 -12.93 -9.39 -20.43
CA LEU A 64 -11.98 -10.46 -20.17
C LEU A 64 -12.55 -11.79 -20.71
N ARG A 65 -12.54 -11.97 -22.04
CA ARG A 65 -12.80 -13.29 -22.65
C ARG A 65 -11.62 -14.22 -22.40
N ASP A 66 -11.90 -15.52 -22.24
CA ASP A 66 -10.90 -16.59 -22.06
C ASP A 66 -9.97 -16.46 -20.83
N ILE A 67 -10.47 -15.90 -19.71
CA ILE A 67 -9.72 -15.84 -18.43
C ILE A 67 -9.13 -17.20 -18.06
N ASP A 68 -9.88 -18.29 -18.24
CA ASP A 68 -9.41 -19.64 -17.94
C ASP A 68 -8.18 -20.05 -18.74
N ARG A 69 -8.10 -19.64 -20.03
CA ARG A 69 -6.94 -19.90 -20.89
C ARG A 69 -5.74 -19.08 -20.42
N ILE A 70 -5.95 -17.82 -20.03
CA ILE A 70 -4.91 -16.93 -19.50
C ILE A 70 -4.35 -17.49 -18.19
N ILE A 71 -5.23 -17.85 -17.24
CA ILE A 71 -4.83 -18.44 -15.95
C ILE A 71 -4.10 -19.77 -16.16
N ARG A 72 -4.57 -20.64 -17.05
CA ARG A 72 -3.88 -21.90 -17.38
C ARG A 72 -2.49 -21.65 -17.95
N ARG A 73 -2.31 -20.64 -18.83
CA ARG A 73 -1.00 -20.26 -19.36
C ARG A 73 -0.07 -19.74 -18.25
N LEU A 74 -0.57 -18.94 -17.31
CA LEU A 74 0.21 -18.43 -16.18
C LEU A 74 0.58 -19.53 -15.18
N ARG A 75 -0.30 -20.52 -14.95
CA ARG A 75 -0.05 -21.68 -14.09
C ARG A 75 0.90 -22.71 -14.70
N ARG A 76 0.99 -22.78 -16.02
CA ARG A 76 2.09 -23.47 -16.71
C ARG A 76 3.36 -22.64 -16.53
N GLY A 77 3.88 -22.64 -15.31
CA GLY A 77 5.12 -21.97 -14.99
C GLY A 77 6.22 -22.43 -15.95
N THR A 78 7.11 -21.52 -16.33
CA THR A 78 8.28 -21.84 -17.16
C THR A 78 9.28 -22.78 -16.48
N ARG A 79 8.96 -23.28 -15.27
CA ARG A 79 9.85 -24.12 -14.45
C ARG A 79 10.22 -25.44 -15.15
N LEU A 80 9.27 -26.13 -15.76
CA LEU A 80 9.56 -27.37 -16.51
C LEU A 80 10.45 -27.09 -17.74
N LYS A 81 10.13 -26.03 -18.50
CA LYS A 81 10.97 -25.55 -19.61
C LYS A 81 12.38 -25.12 -19.17
N ARG A 82 12.50 -24.53 -17.98
CA ARG A 82 13.77 -24.06 -17.40
C ARG A 82 14.63 -25.20 -16.86
N LEU A 83 14.00 -26.31 -16.47
CA LEU A 83 14.66 -27.52 -16.01
C LEU A 83 14.89 -28.53 -17.15
N GLY A 84 14.47 -28.21 -18.39
CA GLY A 84 14.65 -29.09 -19.56
C GLY A 84 13.79 -30.38 -19.51
N LEU A 85 12.76 -30.41 -18.68
CA LEU A 85 11.93 -31.59 -18.41
C LEU A 85 10.56 -31.54 -19.12
N GLY A 86 10.42 -30.72 -20.17
CA GLY A 86 9.20 -30.63 -20.98
C GLY A 86 9.32 -29.76 -22.21
#